data_AF-A0A7J4G4A0-F1
#
_entry.id   AF-A0A7J4G4A0-F1
#
_cell.length_a   1.000
_cell.length_b   1.000
_cell.length_c   1.000
_cell.angle_alpha   90.00
_cell.angle_beta   90.00
_cell.angle_gamma   90.00
#
_symmetry.space_group_name_H-M   'P 1'
#
loop_
_entity.id
_entity.type
_entity.pdbx_description
1 polymer ?
#
loop_
_entity_poly.entity_id
_entity_poly.type
_entity_poly.pdbx_seq_one_letter_code
_entity_poly.pdbx_strand_id
1 'polypeptide(L)'
;MLKKSFMRQYWRIQQSQTLISMGFWCTTLTLLLWPLVSWRFKAMDPVFGIQPTYLGLIGISLGVLSIVLLIGWVYDVTFGLWREHLTVVQERNPFTTYKVNAPFGMLLAQTNTILRKMSDDDDEIQRHCDFVDRWLEWNSEQEIWARTMSSWKEIVGDEDPFLYHLSEEARTKLETAADEMQDF
;
A
#
# COMPACT_ATOMS: atom_id res chain seq x y z
N MET A 1 -18.49 -19.90 16.92
CA MET A 1 -19.06 -19.42 15.63
C MET A 1 -19.63 -18.01 15.71
N LEU A 2 -20.39 -17.64 16.76
CA LEU A 2 -20.96 -16.30 16.94
C LEU A 2 -19.92 -15.15 16.90
N LYS A 3 -18.81 -15.31 17.63
CA LYS A 3 -17.69 -14.34 17.67
C LYS A 3 -17.13 -14.05 16.28
N LYS A 4 -16.92 -15.07 15.44
CA LYS A 4 -16.40 -14.91 14.08
C LYS A 4 -17.38 -14.18 13.16
N SER A 5 -18.68 -14.47 13.26
CA SER A 5 -19.72 -13.77 12.50
C SER A 5 -19.83 -12.30 12.92
N PHE A 6 -19.80 -12.03 14.23
CA PHE A 6 -19.83 -10.67 14.77
C PHE A 6 -18.62 -9.85 14.32
N MET A 7 -17.41 -10.41 14.44
CA MET A 7 -16.18 -9.75 13.97
C MET A 7 -16.24 -9.45 12.48
N ARG A 8 -16.83 -10.33 11.67
CA ARG A 8 -17.00 -10.11 10.23
C ARG A 8 -17.98 -8.97 9.93
N GLN A 9 -19.09 -8.85 10.68
CA GLN A 9 -20.02 -7.73 10.50
C GLN A 9 -19.44 -6.42 11.01
N TYR A 10 -18.77 -6.44 12.16
CA TYR A 10 -18.03 -5.30 12.69
C TYR A 10 -17.03 -4.76 11.67
N TRP A 11 -16.24 -5.65 11.07
CA TRP A 11 -15.29 -5.28 10.02
C TRP A 11 -15.99 -4.63 8.81
N ARG A 12 -17.12 -5.17 8.34
CA ARG A 12 -17.89 -4.57 7.23
C ARG A 12 -18.39 -3.17 7.57
N ILE A 13 -18.89 -2.98 8.78
CA ILE A 13 -19.36 -1.67 9.26
C ILE A 13 -18.20 -0.67 9.23
N GLN A 14 -17.03 -1.07 9.76
CA GLN A 14 -15.84 -0.23 9.78
C GLN A 14 -15.39 0.17 8.36
N GLN A 15 -15.41 -0.77 7.41
CA GLN A 15 -15.08 -0.48 6.00
C GLN A 15 -16.09 0.48 5.35
N SER A 16 -17.38 0.36 5.69
CA SER A 16 -18.44 1.22 5.15
C SER A 16 -18.58 2.58 5.86
N GLN A 17 -17.91 2.78 6.99
CA GLN A 17 -18.09 3.96 7.86
C GLN A 17 -17.89 5.27 7.11
N THR A 18 -16.87 5.37 6.26
CA THR A 18 -16.57 6.58 5.49
C THR A 18 -17.68 6.90 4.50
N LEU A 19 -18.22 5.88 3.80
CA LEU A 19 -19.31 6.06 2.84
C LEU A 19 -20.62 6.48 3.53
N ILE A 20 -20.93 5.84 4.66
CA ILE A 20 -22.11 6.17 5.46
C ILE A 20 -22.00 7.60 6.00
N SER A 21 -20.85 7.97 6.57
CA SER A 21 -20.58 9.31 7.08
C SER A 21 -20.72 10.37 5.98
N MET A 22 -20.14 10.12 4.80
CA MET A 22 -20.25 11.01 3.65
C MET A 22 -21.71 11.21 3.22
N GLY A 23 -22.48 10.12 3.10
CA GLY A 23 -23.90 10.19 2.76
C GLY A 23 -24.71 10.98 3.79
N PHE A 24 -24.43 10.77 5.08
CA PHE A 24 -25.06 11.51 6.16
C PHE A 24 -24.75 13.01 6.08
N TRP A 25 -23.47 13.39 6.01
CA TRP A 25 -23.05 14.79 5.90
C TRP A 25 -23.60 15.49 4.67
N CYS A 26 -23.57 14.81 3.52
CA CYS A 26 -24.13 15.35 2.29
C CYS A 26 -25.63 15.60 2.43
N THR A 27 -26.38 14.67 3.03
CA THR A 27 -27.83 14.80 3.24
C THR A 27 -28.13 15.93 4.22
N THR A 28 -27.42 15.97 5.36
CA THR A 28 -27.60 17.01 6.38
C THR A 28 -27.33 18.40 5.80
N LEU A 29 -26.22 18.59 5.10
CA LEU A 29 -25.90 19.88 4.46
C LEU A 29 -26.93 20.26 3.40
N THR A 30 -27.38 19.30 2.59
CA THR A 30 -28.43 19.54 1.58
C THR A 30 -29.72 20.03 2.22
N LEU A 31 -30.17 19.39 3.29
CA LEU A 31 -31.41 19.74 4.00
C LEU A 31 -31.28 21.06 4.77
N LEU A 32 -30.10 21.39 5.29
CA LEU A 32 -29.83 22.69 5.94
C LEU A 32 -29.82 23.84 4.93
N LEU A 33 -29.29 23.61 3.73
CA LEU A 33 -29.23 24.62 2.66
C LEU A 33 -30.56 24.80 1.93
N TRP A 34 -31.38 23.75 1.83
CA TRP A 34 -32.67 23.80 1.15
C TRP A 34 -33.55 25.00 1.53
N PRO A 35 -33.87 25.28 2.81
CA PRO A 35 -34.73 26.41 3.16
C PRO A 35 -34.19 27.75 2.65
N LEU A 36 -32.86 27.92 2.58
CA LEU A 36 -32.21 29.16 2.13
C LEU A 36 -32.33 29.40 0.62
N VAL A 37 -32.41 28.33 -0.17
CA VAL A 37 -32.40 28.39 -1.65
C VAL A 37 -33.74 27.97 -2.27
N SER A 38 -34.65 27.39 -1.48
CA SER A 38 -35.92 26.80 -1.94
C SER A 38 -36.79 27.76 -2.78
N TRP A 39 -36.69 29.07 -2.54
CA TRP A 39 -37.41 30.11 -3.28
C TRP A 39 -37.08 30.14 -4.78
N ARG A 40 -35.86 29.76 -5.18
CA ARG A 40 -35.46 29.66 -6.59
C ARG A 40 -36.14 28.53 -7.33
N PHE A 41 -36.47 27.46 -6.61
CA PHE A 41 -37.02 26.24 -7.19
C PHE A 41 -38.55 26.22 -7.13
N LYS A 42 -39.16 26.87 -6.15
CA LYS A 42 -40.62 26.99 -6.04
C LYS A 42 -41.26 27.79 -7.19
N ALA A 43 -40.49 28.65 -7.85
CA ALA A 43 -40.94 29.47 -8.97
C ALA A 43 -40.78 28.77 -10.34
N MET A 44 -40.22 27.56 -10.38
CA MET A 44 -40.06 26.79 -11.63
C MET A 44 -41.24 25.86 -11.88
N ASP A 45 -41.54 25.66 -13.15
CA ASP A 45 -42.49 24.62 -13.57
C ASP A 45 -41.85 23.22 -13.48
N PRO A 46 -42.66 22.16 -13.28
CA PRO A 46 -42.18 20.79 -13.32
C PRO A 46 -41.49 20.48 -14.65
N VAL A 47 -40.26 19.98 -14.57
CA VAL A 47 -39.47 19.57 -15.75
C VAL A 47 -39.60 18.06 -15.90
N PHE A 48 -40.09 17.58 -17.05
CA PHE A 48 -40.33 16.15 -17.32
C PHE A 48 -41.20 15.44 -16.26
N GLY A 49 -42.15 16.17 -15.65
CA GLY A 49 -43.03 15.63 -14.60
C GLY A 49 -42.38 15.49 -13.21
N ILE A 50 -41.12 15.91 -13.07
CA ILE A 50 -40.39 15.91 -11.79
C ILE A 50 -40.60 17.27 -11.12
N GLN A 51 -40.96 17.25 -9.83
CA GLN A 51 -41.09 18.49 -9.06
C GLN A 51 -39.71 19.18 -8.91
N PRO A 52 -39.62 20.51 -9.11
CA PRO A 52 -38.37 21.26 -9.01
C PRO A 52 -37.64 21.10 -7.67
N THR A 53 -38.36 20.75 -6.60
CA THR A 53 -37.82 20.41 -5.29
C THR A 53 -36.76 19.31 -5.36
N TYR A 54 -37.03 18.20 -6.06
CA TYR A 54 -36.09 17.09 -6.16
C TYR A 54 -34.84 17.47 -6.95
N LEU A 55 -35.02 18.26 -8.02
CA LEU A 55 -33.92 18.79 -8.81
C LEU A 55 -33.03 19.72 -7.99
N GLY A 56 -33.62 20.58 -7.16
CA GLY A 56 -32.89 21.46 -6.26
C GLY A 56 -32.12 20.72 -5.18
N LEU A 57 -32.71 19.68 -4.57
CA LEU A 57 -32.02 18.84 -3.59
C LEU A 57 -30.83 18.09 -4.21
N ILE A 58 -31.00 17.49 -5.38
CA ILE A 58 -29.92 16.83 -6.13
C ILE A 58 -28.83 17.85 -6.48
N GLY A 59 -29.20 19.03 -6.98
CA GLY A 59 -28.26 20.08 -7.35
C GLY A 59 -27.42 20.57 -6.18
N ILE A 60 -28.03 20.79 -5.00
CA ILE A 60 -27.31 21.16 -3.79
C ILE A 60 -26.38 20.02 -3.35
N SER A 61 -26.87 18.78 -3.33
CA SER A 61 -26.08 17.61 -2.94
C SER A 61 -24.84 17.44 -3.83
N LEU A 62 -25.02 17.52 -5.16
CA LEU A 62 -23.91 17.46 -6.12
C LEU A 62 -22.96 18.64 -5.97
N GLY A 63 -23.47 19.84 -5.69
CA GLY A 63 -22.65 21.03 -5.44
C GLY A 63 -21.76 20.85 -4.22
N VAL A 64 -22.31 20.36 -3.10
CA VAL A 64 -21.54 20.06 -1.88
C VAL A 64 -20.47 19.01 -2.16
N LEU A 65 -20.81 17.91 -2.82
CA LEU A 65 -19.83 16.86 -3.18
C LEU A 65 -18.73 17.42 -4.07
N SER A 66 -19.06 18.27 -5.05
CA SER A 66 -18.09 18.89 -5.96
C SER A 66 -17.12 19.80 -5.20
N ILE A 67 -17.61 20.60 -4.24
CA ILE A 67 -16.76 21.46 -3.41
C ILE A 67 -15.82 20.62 -2.55
N VAL A 68 -16.33 19.56 -1.89
CA VAL A 68 -15.51 18.67 -1.07
C VAL A 68 -14.43 17.99 -1.91
N LEU A 69 -14.77 17.50 -3.10
CA LEU A 69 -13.81 16.92 -4.03
C LEU A 69 -12.77 17.93 -4.51
N LEU A 70 -13.18 19.17 -4.80
CA LEU A 70 -12.25 20.23 -5.21
C LEU A 70 -11.26 20.57 -4.10
N ILE A 71 -11.73 20.70 -2.85
CA ILE A 71 -10.85 20.92 -1.69
C ILE A 71 -9.87 19.75 -1.54
N GLY A 72 -10.36 18.51 -1.60
CA GLY A 72 -9.52 17.32 -1.53
C GLY A 72 -8.47 17.27 -2.62
N TRP A 73 -8.84 17.62 -3.85
CA TRP A 73 -7.93 17.69 -4.99
C TRP A 73 -6.86 18.77 -4.82
N VAL A 74 -7.24 19.98 -4.40
CA VAL A 74 -6.27 21.07 -4.12
C VAL A 74 -5.29 20.64 -3.02
N TYR A 75 -5.80 20.01 -1.97
CA TYR A 75 -4.99 19.54 -0.85
C TYR A 75 -3.99 18.47 -1.32
N ASP A 76 -4.43 17.52 -2.15
CA ASP A 76 -3.55 16.49 -2.71
C ASP A 76 -2.48 17.07 -3.65
N VAL A 77 -2.85 17.97 -4.56
CA VAL A 77 -1.89 18.58 -5.51
C VAL A 77 -0.87 19.46 -4.81
N THR A 78 -1.27 20.17 -3.75
CA THR A 78 -0.38 21.11 -3.03
C THR A 78 0.58 20.39 -2.10
N PHE A 79 0.11 19.36 -1.40
CA PHE A 79 0.89 18.67 -0.37
C PHE A 79 1.41 17.30 -0.81
N GLY A 80 1.03 16.78 -1.98
CA GLY A 80 1.50 15.49 -2.50
C GLY A 80 1.06 14.28 -1.66
N LEU A 81 0.03 14.44 -0.82
CA LEU A 81 -0.32 13.52 0.26
C LEU A 81 -0.64 12.11 -0.22
N TRP A 82 -1.27 11.95 -1.38
CA TRP A 82 -1.60 10.63 -1.92
C TRP A 82 -0.35 9.80 -2.19
N ARG A 83 0.71 10.41 -2.76
CA ARG A 83 1.94 9.70 -3.08
C ARG A 83 2.67 9.26 -1.81
N GLU A 84 2.81 10.18 -0.87
CA GLU A 84 3.44 9.89 0.43
C GLU A 84 2.65 8.83 1.21
N HIS A 85 1.32 8.93 1.20
CA HIS A 85 0.46 7.93 1.83
C HIS A 85 0.63 6.55 1.19
N LEU A 86 0.71 6.45 -0.14
CA LEU A 86 0.97 5.18 -0.81
C LEU A 86 2.32 4.58 -0.42
N THR A 87 3.37 5.40 -0.33
CA THR A 87 4.69 4.95 0.16
C THR A 87 4.60 4.39 1.57
N VAL A 88 3.97 5.11 2.50
CA VAL A 88 3.78 4.65 3.88
C VAL A 88 2.95 3.36 3.93
N VAL A 89 1.90 3.25 3.12
CA VAL A 89 1.09 2.02 3.04
C VAL A 89 1.93 0.85 2.54
N GLN A 90 2.81 1.08 1.57
CA GLN A 90 3.70 0.06 1.03
C GLN A 90 4.77 -0.36 2.05
N GLU A 91 5.41 0.59 2.74
CA GLU A 91 6.41 0.32 3.78
C GLU A 91 5.83 -0.40 5.00
N ARG A 92 4.59 -0.03 5.38
CA ARG A 92 3.86 -0.69 6.47
C ARG A 92 3.27 -2.02 6.07
N ASN A 93 3.25 -2.37 4.78
CA ASN A 93 2.71 -3.64 4.35
C ASN A 93 3.72 -4.74 4.65
N PRO A 94 3.46 -5.62 5.64
CA PRO A 94 4.38 -6.71 5.96
C PRO A 94 4.58 -7.65 4.77
N PHE A 95 3.61 -7.76 3.85
CA PHE A 95 3.79 -8.55 2.64
C PHE A 95 4.87 -7.96 1.73
N THR A 96 4.84 -6.65 1.47
CA THR A 96 5.86 -6.00 0.65
C THR A 96 7.23 -6.04 1.33
N THR A 97 7.26 -5.69 2.61
CA THR A 97 8.50 -5.59 3.38
C THR A 97 9.18 -6.94 3.57
N TYR A 98 8.42 -8.02 3.82
CA TYR A 98 8.99 -9.33 4.16
C TYR A 98 8.93 -10.38 3.04
N LYS A 99 7.95 -10.33 2.14
CA LYS A 99 7.78 -11.38 1.10
C LYS A 99 8.21 -10.96 -0.29
N VAL A 100 8.30 -9.66 -0.57
CA VAL A 100 8.64 -9.15 -1.92
C VAL A 100 10.10 -8.73 -2.01
N ASN A 101 10.64 -8.09 -0.96
CA ASN A 101 12.01 -7.56 -0.98
C ASN A 101 13.10 -8.63 -1.16
N ALA A 102 13.02 -9.76 -0.44
CA ALA A 102 14.04 -10.81 -0.54
C ALA A 102 14.06 -11.51 -1.92
N PRO A 103 12.92 -11.86 -2.54
CA PRO A 103 12.91 -12.31 -3.94
C PRO A 103 13.49 -11.31 -4.94
N PHE A 104 13.27 -10.00 -4.74
CA PHE A 104 13.91 -8.96 -5.56
C PHE A 104 15.43 -8.93 -5.36
N GLY A 105 15.91 -9.09 -4.12
CA GLY A 105 17.33 -9.22 -3.82
C GLY A 105 17.96 -10.45 -4.48
N MET A 106 17.26 -11.59 -4.47
CA MET A 106 17.69 -12.81 -5.18
C MET A 106 17.79 -12.62 -6.69
N LEU A 107 16.82 -11.92 -7.28
CA LEU A 107 16.86 -11.59 -8.71
C LEU A 107 18.05 -10.68 -9.04
N LEU A 108 18.35 -9.69 -8.19
CA LEU A 108 19.53 -8.86 -8.36
C LEU A 108 20.82 -9.68 -8.23
N ALA A 109 20.92 -10.58 -7.26
CA ALA A 109 22.08 -11.45 -7.09
C ALA A 109 22.33 -12.34 -8.31
N GLN A 110 21.27 -12.95 -8.85
CA GLN A 110 21.35 -13.79 -10.05
C GLN A 110 21.77 -12.98 -11.27
N THR A 111 21.16 -11.81 -11.48
CA THR A 111 21.50 -10.94 -12.62
C THR A 111 22.91 -10.38 -12.52
N ASN A 112 23.37 -10.00 -11.32
CA ASN A 112 24.75 -9.57 -11.08
C ASN A 112 25.75 -10.68 -11.41
N THR A 113 25.45 -11.91 -10.99
CA THR A 113 26.30 -13.08 -11.28
C THR A 113 26.38 -13.37 -12.78
N ILE A 114 25.24 -13.28 -13.48
CA ILE A 114 25.21 -13.45 -14.94
C ILE A 114 26.04 -12.36 -15.62
N LEU A 115 25.85 -11.10 -15.22
CA LEU A 115 26.59 -9.96 -15.78
C LEU A 115 28.10 -10.13 -15.60
N ARG A 116 28.53 -10.52 -14.40
CA ARG A 116 29.94 -10.79 -14.07
C ARG A 116 30.53 -11.88 -14.98
N LYS A 117 29.81 -12.98 -15.19
CA LYS A 117 30.25 -14.09 -16.04
C LYS A 117 30.28 -13.76 -17.52
N MET A 118 29.41 -12.85 -17.98
CA MET A 118 29.35 -12.43 -19.38
C MET A 118 30.39 -11.36 -19.75
N SER A 119 30.95 -10.68 -18.75
CA SER A 119 31.79 -9.49 -18.93
C SER A 119 33.06 -9.58 -18.09
N ASP A 120 33.68 -10.76 -18.06
CA ASP A 120 34.96 -11.07 -17.39
C ASP A 120 36.02 -10.00 -17.71
N ASP A 121 36.14 -9.67 -19.01
CA ASP A 121 37.21 -8.83 -19.55
C ASP A 121 37.03 -7.31 -19.31
N ASP A 122 35.91 -6.87 -18.70
CA ASP A 122 35.55 -5.45 -18.54
C ASP A 122 35.69 -4.99 -17.08
N ASP A 123 36.77 -4.27 -16.79
CA ASP A 123 37.09 -3.75 -15.46
C ASP A 123 36.01 -2.82 -14.88
N GLU A 124 35.28 -2.06 -15.71
CA GLU A 124 34.21 -1.18 -15.22
C GLU A 124 32.99 -1.99 -14.78
N ILE A 125 32.66 -3.04 -15.53
CA ILE A 125 31.56 -3.96 -15.19
C ILE A 125 31.92 -4.76 -13.94
N GLN A 126 33.15 -5.26 -13.83
CA GLN A 126 33.60 -5.96 -12.61
C GLN A 126 33.47 -5.07 -11.37
N ARG A 127 33.87 -3.81 -11.46
CA ARG A 127 33.70 -2.83 -10.38
C ARG A 127 32.25 -2.58 -10.00
N HIS A 128 31.33 -2.57 -10.98
CA HIS A 128 29.89 -2.47 -10.69
C HIS A 128 29.39 -3.72 -9.95
N CYS A 129 29.79 -4.91 -10.43
CA CYS A 129 29.41 -6.16 -9.79
C CYS A 129 29.92 -6.24 -8.34
N ASP A 130 31.14 -5.76 -8.07
CA ASP A 130 31.72 -5.70 -6.71
C ASP A 130 30.95 -4.74 -5.79
N PHE A 131 30.38 -3.67 -6.33
CA PHE A 131 29.50 -2.78 -5.57
C PHE A 131 28.19 -3.48 -5.22
N VAL A 132 27.56 -4.15 -6.18
CA VAL A 132 26.30 -4.87 -5.98
C VAL A 132 26.48 -6.02 -4.98
N ASP A 133 27.57 -6.78 -5.05
CA ASP A 133 27.84 -7.88 -4.11
C ASP A 133 28.00 -7.36 -2.67
N ARG A 134 28.76 -6.28 -2.46
CA ARG A 134 28.86 -5.63 -1.13
C ARG A 134 27.53 -5.10 -0.63
N TRP A 135 26.70 -4.58 -1.53
CA TRP A 135 25.37 -4.09 -1.17
C TRP A 135 24.43 -5.24 -0.76
N LEU A 136 24.45 -6.36 -1.49
CA LEU A 136 23.67 -7.55 -1.16
C LEU A 136 24.13 -8.17 0.17
N GLU A 137 25.44 -8.21 0.42
CA GLU A 137 26.01 -8.68 1.69
C GLU A 137 25.54 -7.83 2.87
N TRP A 138 25.67 -6.51 2.78
CA TRP A 138 25.12 -5.59 3.79
C TRP A 138 23.59 -5.74 3.94
N ASN A 139 22.88 -5.95 2.84
CA ASN A 139 21.43 -6.09 2.86
C ASN A 139 21.00 -7.38 3.58
N SER A 140 21.78 -8.46 3.48
CA SER A 140 21.52 -9.72 4.17
C SER A 140 21.57 -9.62 5.70
N GLU A 141 22.25 -8.61 6.24
CA GLU A 141 22.30 -8.36 7.70
C GLU A 141 21.00 -7.73 8.25
N GLN A 142 20.08 -7.32 7.38
CA GLN A 142 18.82 -6.72 7.81
C GLN A 142 17.81 -7.78 8.25
N GLU A 143 17.01 -7.47 9.27
CA GLU A 143 16.01 -8.38 9.88
C GLU A 143 15.08 -9.06 8.84
N ILE A 144 14.77 -8.37 7.75
CA ILE A 144 13.93 -8.88 6.66
C ILE A 144 14.47 -10.18 6.07
N TRP A 145 15.80 -10.29 5.91
CA TRP A 145 16.42 -11.48 5.36
C TRP A 145 16.41 -12.65 6.34
N ALA A 146 16.65 -12.40 7.63
CA ALA A 146 16.54 -13.42 8.66
C ALA A 146 15.11 -14.01 8.72
N ARG A 147 14.08 -13.16 8.65
CA ARG A 147 12.67 -13.59 8.58
C ARG A 147 12.37 -14.40 7.33
N THR A 148 12.92 -13.98 6.20
CA THR A 148 12.71 -14.68 4.92
C THR A 148 13.40 -16.03 4.94
N MET A 149 14.62 -16.12 5.45
CA MET A 149 15.37 -17.36 5.61
C MET A 149 14.63 -18.35 6.49
N SER A 150 14.14 -17.92 7.67
CA SER A 150 13.27 -18.74 8.53
C SER A 150 12.00 -19.20 7.77
N SER A 151 11.32 -18.29 7.07
CA SER A 151 10.15 -18.63 6.26
C SER A 151 10.46 -19.63 5.14
N TRP A 152 11.64 -19.56 4.52
CA TRP A 152 12.07 -20.51 3.49
C TRP A 152 12.32 -21.88 4.08
N LYS A 153 12.96 -21.99 5.25
CA LYS A 153 13.12 -23.26 5.97
C LYS A 153 11.76 -23.92 6.21
N GLU A 154 10.77 -23.16 6.70
CA GLU A 154 9.43 -23.69 6.97
C GLU A 154 8.63 -24.05 5.70
N ILE A 155 8.62 -23.17 4.70
CA ILE A 155 7.75 -23.30 3.52
C ILE A 155 8.35 -24.22 2.45
N VAL A 156 9.65 -24.07 2.18
CA VAL A 156 10.37 -24.81 1.13
C VAL A 156 10.89 -26.14 1.69
N GLY A 157 11.10 -26.24 3.01
CA GLY A 157 11.62 -27.44 3.65
C GLY A 157 13.11 -27.67 3.42
N ASP A 158 13.84 -26.60 3.05
CA ASP A 158 15.28 -26.61 2.87
C ASP A 158 15.92 -25.93 4.08
N GLU A 159 16.74 -26.68 4.83
CA GLU A 159 17.38 -26.20 6.07
C GLU A 159 18.54 -25.24 5.80
N ASP A 160 19.16 -25.30 4.62
CA ASP A 160 20.25 -24.41 4.20
C ASP A 160 20.09 -23.95 2.73
N PRO A 161 19.17 -23.00 2.45
CA PRO A 161 19.07 -22.35 1.15
C PRO A 161 20.40 -21.72 0.74
N PHE A 162 21.04 -22.29 -0.29
CA PHE A 162 22.36 -21.85 -0.72
C PHE A 162 22.36 -20.47 -1.39
N LEU A 163 22.81 -19.45 -0.65
CA LEU A 163 22.98 -18.07 -1.13
C LEU A 163 24.41 -17.84 -1.63
N TYR A 164 24.68 -18.19 -2.90
CA TYR A 164 26.02 -18.11 -3.51
C TYR A 164 26.67 -16.71 -3.44
N HIS A 165 25.85 -15.65 -3.49
CA HIS A 165 26.33 -14.26 -3.52
C HIS A 165 26.80 -13.75 -2.14
N LEU A 166 26.58 -14.52 -1.07
CA LEU A 166 27.02 -14.17 0.28
C LEU A 166 28.32 -14.88 0.62
N SER A 167 29.19 -14.18 1.34
CA SER A 167 30.38 -14.78 1.96
C SER A 167 29.98 -15.84 2.98
N GLU A 168 30.89 -16.77 3.27
CA GLU A 168 30.63 -17.81 4.27
C GLU A 168 30.29 -17.21 5.64
N GLU A 169 31.00 -16.16 6.05
CA GLU A 169 30.72 -15.42 7.28
C GLU A 169 29.32 -14.79 7.28
N ALA A 170 28.92 -14.13 6.19
CA ALA A 170 27.61 -13.51 6.08
C ALA A 170 26.47 -14.54 6.10
N ARG A 171 26.65 -15.70 5.45
CA ARG A 171 25.66 -16.80 5.50
C ARG A 171 25.49 -17.34 6.91
N THR A 172 26.58 -17.62 7.63
CA THR A 172 26.50 -18.14 9.01
C THR A 172 25.82 -17.14 9.94
N LYS A 173 26.10 -15.83 9.78
CA LYS A 173 25.41 -14.77 10.53
C LYS A 173 23.92 -14.75 10.23
N LEU A 174 23.54 -14.80 8.95
CA LEU A 174 22.14 -14.80 8.53
C LEU A 174 21.40 -16.04 9.04
N GLU A 175 22.02 -17.22 8.97
CA GLU A 175 21.45 -18.47 9.47
C GLU A 175 21.23 -18.42 10.98
N THR A 176 22.23 -17.97 11.74
CA THR A 176 22.12 -17.79 13.19
C THR A 176 21.01 -16.79 13.53
N ALA A 177 20.95 -15.66 12.82
CA ALA A 177 19.91 -14.66 13.03
C ALA A 177 18.51 -15.21 12.71
N ALA A 178 18.37 -16.06 11.69
CA ALA A 178 17.11 -16.70 11.33
C ALA A 178 16.64 -17.70 12.40
N ASP A 179 17.55 -18.49 12.95
CA ASP A 179 17.24 -19.48 14.00
C ASP A 179 16.91 -18.82 15.35
N GLU A 180 17.48 -17.64 15.63
CA GLU A 180 17.17 -16.83 16.82
C GLU A 180 15.83 -16.09 16.71
N MET A 181 15.23 -15.98 15.52
CA MET A 181 13.93 -15.33 15.37
C MET A 181 12.83 -16.21 15.98
N GLN A 182 12.21 -15.74 17.05
CA GLN A 182 10.99 -16.35 17.56
C GLN A 182 9.85 -16.20 16.54
N ASP A 183 9.30 -17.33 16.12
CA ASP A 183 8.03 -17.40 15.38
C ASP A 183 6.91 -16.79 16.25
N PHE A 184 6.45 -15.59 15.88
CA PHE A 184 5.29 -14.93 16.49
C PHE A 184 4.05 -15.09 15.60
#